data_AF-A0A4Y2AUY3-F1
#
_entry.id   AF-A0A4Y2AUY3-F1
#
_cell.length_a   1.000
_cell.length_b   1.000
_cell.length_c   1.000
_cell.angle_alpha   90.00
_cell.angle_beta   90.00
_cell.angle_gamma   90.00
#
_symmetry.space_group_name_H-M   'P 1'
#
loop_
_entity.id
_entity.type
_entity.pdbx_description
1 polymer ?
#
loop_
_entity_poly.entity_id
_entity_poly.type
_entity_poly.pdbx_seq_one_letter_code
_entity_poly.pdbx_strand_id
1 'polypeptide(L)'
;MKHFNLLVDVKIGCLIDGITKLTTQGKYTNTDSPTSGISILLGDSEFYGISSQFPELTNPSQPTKNNKPTKIHHFIETTGQLVFSRPRRLSFELLKIPRQEFEFLMSQGIVRPSRSSWASPLHMVRKPNGEWRSSFECNYHS
;
A
#
# COMPACT_ATOMS: atom_id res chain seq x y z
N MET A 1 24.03 -5.12 19.78
CA MET A 1 25.47 -5.00 19.49
C MET A 1 26.40 -5.42 20.63
N LYS A 2 25.96 -5.51 21.90
CA LYS A 2 26.82 -6.02 23.00
C LYS A 2 27.13 -7.53 22.95
N HIS A 3 26.36 -8.31 22.17
CA HIS A 3 26.44 -9.77 22.18
C HIS A 3 27.56 -10.36 21.30
N PHE A 4 28.12 -9.59 20.35
CA PHE A 4 29.07 -10.10 19.35
C PHE A 4 30.41 -9.37 19.32
N ASN A 5 30.68 -8.48 20.29
CA ASN A 5 31.93 -7.72 20.40
C ASN A 5 32.37 -7.00 19.11
N LEU A 6 31.42 -6.54 18.29
CA LEU A 6 31.71 -5.83 17.03
C LEU A 6 31.87 -4.33 17.30
N LEU A 7 32.91 -3.73 16.73
CA LEU A 7 33.23 -2.30 16.80
C LEU A 7 33.02 -1.67 15.42
N VAL A 8 32.34 -0.52 15.37
CA VAL A 8 32.13 0.23 14.13
C VAL A 8 33.14 1.36 14.07
N ASP A 9 34.03 1.36 13.07
CA ASP A 9 34.89 2.50 12.77
C ASP A 9 34.24 3.33 11.66
N VAL A 10 33.63 4.45 12.06
CA VAL A 10 32.92 5.36 11.16
C VAL A 10 33.89 6.20 10.31
N LYS A 11 35.15 6.38 10.73
CA LYS A 11 36.13 7.14 9.95
C LYS A 11 36.66 6.31 8.77
N ILE A 12 36.85 5.01 9.01
CA ILE A 12 37.38 4.08 8.01
C ILE A 12 36.24 3.39 7.24
N GLY A 13 35.00 3.48 7.75
CA GLY A 13 33.84 2.83 7.14
C GLY A 13 33.95 1.32 7.22
N CYS A 14 34.43 0.77 8.34
CA CYS A 14 34.60 -0.66 8.51
C CYS A 14 34.03 -1.17 9.85
N LEU A 15 33.65 -2.45 9.83
CA LEU A 15 33.24 -3.19 11.01
C LEU A 15 34.40 -4.09 11.45
N ILE A 16 34.76 -4.01 12.73
CA ILE A 16 35.90 -4.70 13.33
C ILE A 16 35.38 -5.70 14.35
N ASP A 17 35.78 -6.96 14.26
CA ASP A 17 35.52 -7.94 15.31
C ASP A 17 36.51 -7.74 16.46
N GLY A 18 35.99 -7.49 17.66
CA GLY A 18 36.79 -7.26 18.87
C GLY A 18 37.51 -8.51 19.37
N ILE A 19 37.08 -9.71 18.97
CA ILE A 19 37.72 -11.00 19.32
C ILE A 19 38.79 -11.38 18.29
N THR A 20 38.44 -11.44 17.01
CA THR A 20 39.35 -11.93 15.96
C THR A 20 40.19 -10.83 15.29
N LYS A 21 39.88 -9.56 15.55
CA LYS A 21 40.48 -8.37 14.87
C LYS A 21 40.27 -8.35 13.36
N LEU A 22 39.41 -9.22 12.82
CA LEU A 22 39.04 -9.19 11.41
C LEU A 22 38.24 -7.92 11.12
N THR A 23 38.50 -7.36 9.94
CA THR A 23 37.80 -6.16 9.47
C THR A 23 37.03 -6.48 8.20
N THR A 24 35.86 -5.89 8.06
CA THR A 24 35.06 -5.93 6.83
C THR A 24 34.62 -4.52 6.49
N GLN A 25 34.75 -4.16 5.23
CA GLN A 25 34.38 -2.82 4.75
C GLN A 25 32.85 -2.69 4.73
N GLY A 26 32.35 -1.65 5.40
CA GLY A 26 30.94 -1.30 5.41
C GLY A 26 30.59 -0.43 4.20
N LYS A 27 29.40 -0.64 3.64
CA LYS A 27 28.85 0.26 2.62
C LYS A 27 27.85 1.19 3.30
N TYR A 28 28.10 2.49 3.22
CA TYR A 28 27.12 3.50 3.63
C TYR A 28 26.04 3.57 2.56
N THR A 29 24.84 3.10 2.89
CA THR A 29 23.65 3.42 2.11
C THR A 29 22.95 4.56 2.83
N ASN A 30 22.98 5.76 2.25
CA ASN A 30 22.19 6.88 2.73
C ASN A 30 20.72 6.61 2.39
N THR A 31 20.04 5.83 3.23
CA THR A 31 18.58 5.71 3.15
C THR A 31 18.00 6.78 4.05
N ASP A 32 17.75 7.95 3.46
CA ASP A 32 16.92 8.96 4.11
C ASP A 32 15.53 8.35 4.34
N SER A 33 15.25 8.06 5.61
CA SER A 33 14.00 7.55 6.20
C SER A 33 13.73 6.03 6.16
N PRO A 34 13.10 5.48 7.23
CA PRO A 34 12.41 4.19 7.17
C PRO A 34 11.01 4.41 6.57
N THR A 35 10.91 4.93 5.35
CA THR A 35 9.67 4.74 4.59
C THR A 35 9.66 3.29 4.12
N SER A 36 8.72 2.48 4.63
CA SER A 36 8.22 1.32 3.91
C SER A 36 7.57 1.79 2.61
N GLY A 37 8.41 2.17 1.64
CA GLY A 37 8.04 2.62 0.32
C GLY A 37 8.80 1.80 -0.71
N ILE A 38 8.18 1.55 -1.86
CA ILE A 38 8.84 0.92 -3.00
C ILE A 38 9.85 1.94 -3.53
N SER A 39 11.13 1.83 -3.14
CA SER A 39 12.21 2.55 -3.79
C SER A 39 12.56 1.80 -5.07
N ILE A 40 12.38 2.43 -6.24
CA ILE A 40 12.98 1.93 -7.49
C ILE A 40 14.47 1.80 -7.21
N LEU A 41 15.01 0.58 -7.30
CA LEU A 41 16.41 0.27 -7.02
C LEU A 41 17.28 1.19 -7.89
N LEU A 42 17.82 2.26 -7.31
CA LEU A 42 18.74 3.14 -8.03
C LEU A 42 20.11 2.45 -8.01
N GLY A 43 20.40 1.71 -9.09
CA GLY A 43 21.72 1.15 -9.36
C GLY A 43 21.76 -0.37 -9.55
N ASP A 44 22.53 -0.78 -10.58
CA ASP A 44 23.25 -2.03 -10.90
C ASP A 44 22.75 -3.39 -10.35
N SER A 45 21.52 -3.49 -9.89
CA SER A 45 20.93 -4.79 -9.57
C SER A 45 20.65 -5.52 -10.87
N GLU A 46 20.86 -6.83 -10.86
CA GLU A 46 20.58 -7.75 -11.97
C GLU A 46 19.10 -7.69 -12.44
N PHE A 47 18.21 -7.16 -11.59
CA PHE A 47 16.79 -6.96 -11.90
C PHE A 47 16.45 -5.53 -12.39
N TYR A 48 17.37 -4.58 -12.29
CA TYR A 48 17.16 -3.19 -12.70
C TYR A 48 16.78 -3.11 -14.17
N GLY A 49 17.48 -3.85 -15.03
CA GLY A 49 17.22 -3.88 -16.47
C GLY A 49 15.78 -4.30 -16.81
N ILE A 50 15.19 -5.21 -16.04
CA ILE A 50 13.79 -5.65 -16.23
C ILE A 50 12.84 -4.58 -15.69
N SER A 51 13.12 -4.04 -14.50
CA SER A 51 12.26 -3.01 -13.88
C SER A 51 12.20 -1.73 -14.71
N SER A 52 13.33 -1.32 -15.32
CA SER A 52 13.43 -0.14 -16.18
C SER A 52 12.69 -0.29 -17.52
N GLN A 53 12.37 -1.52 -17.95
CA GLN A 53 11.61 -1.75 -19.18
C GLN A 53 10.11 -1.46 -19.01
N PHE A 54 9.60 -1.48 -17.77
CA PHE A 54 8.18 -1.30 -17.46
C PHE A 54 7.95 -0.21 -16.38
N PRO A 55 8.39 1.04 -16.63
CA PRO A 55 8.23 2.14 -15.67
C PRO A 55 6.76 2.41 -15.31
N GLU A 56 5.83 2.13 -16.24
CA GLU A 56 4.39 2.28 -16.06
C GLU A 56 3.78 1.29 -15.05
N LEU A 57 4.45 0.16 -14.78
CA LEU A 57 3.99 -0.83 -13.80
C LEU A 57 4.53 -0.57 -12.39
N THR A 58 5.62 0.20 -12.29
CA THR A 58 6.38 0.39 -11.06
C THR A 58 6.21 1.79 -10.46
N ASN A 59 5.64 2.75 -11.20
CA ASN A 59 5.37 4.09 -10.71
C ASN A 59 4.00 4.18 -10.00
N PRO A 60 3.95 4.24 -8.65
CA PRO A 60 2.68 4.33 -7.93
C PRO A 60 1.97 5.67 -8.11
N SER A 61 2.68 6.70 -8.56
CA SER A 61 2.14 8.06 -8.76
C SER A 61 1.43 8.21 -10.10
N GLN A 62 1.64 7.28 -11.03
CA GLN A 62 0.83 7.15 -12.22
C GLN A 62 -0.27 6.14 -11.90
N PRO A 63 -1.51 6.58 -11.58
CA PRO A 63 -2.63 5.67 -11.66
C PRO A 63 -2.58 5.11 -13.08
N THR A 64 -2.37 3.81 -13.21
CA THR A 64 -2.40 3.16 -14.51
C THR A 64 -3.80 3.40 -15.01
N LYS A 65 -3.95 4.43 -15.85
CA LYS A 65 -5.07 4.58 -16.76
C LYS A 65 -4.90 3.47 -17.78
N ASN A 66 -5.01 2.22 -17.33
CA ASN A 66 -5.29 1.07 -18.19
C ASN A 66 -6.74 1.22 -18.63
N ASN A 67 -7.00 2.31 -19.35
CA ASN A 67 -8.23 2.61 -20.07
C ASN A 67 -8.31 1.75 -21.34
N LYS A 68 -7.38 0.81 -21.53
CA LYS A 68 -7.49 -0.19 -22.59
C LYS A 68 -8.65 -1.10 -22.20
N PRO A 69 -9.75 -1.13 -22.97
CA PRO A 69 -10.87 -1.99 -22.67
C PRO A 69 -10.37 -3.44 -22.64
N THR A 70 -10.41 -4.07 -21.47
CA THR A 70 -10.18 -5.50 -21.34
C THR A 70 -11.40 -6.25 -21.85
N LYS A 71 -11.19 -7.32 -22.61
CA LYS A 71 -12.29 -8.18 -23.11
C LYS A 71 -12.98 -8.98 -22.00
N ILE A 72 -12.35 -9.05 -20.82
CA ILE A 72 -12.81 -9.81 -19.67
C ILE A 72 -13.29 -8.83 -18.61
N HIS A 73 -14.49 -9.09 -18.07
CA HIS A 73 -15.09 -8.34 -16.98
C HIS A 73 -15.45 -9.30 -15.85
N HIS A 74 -15.32 -8.82 -14.62
CA HIS A 74 -15.81 -9.56 -13.46
C HIS A 74 -17.35 -9.51 -13.45
N PHE A 75 -17.98 -10.67 -13.37
CA PHE A 75 -19.43 -10.81 -13.23
C PHE A 75 -19.74 -11.48 -11.89
N ILE A 76 -20.62 -10.86 -11.11
CA ILE A 76 -21.12 -11.42 -9.85
C ILE A 76 -22.50 -11.96 -10.15
N GLU A 77 -22.65 -13.29 -10.14
CA GLU A 77 -23.96 -13.91 -10.17
C GLU A 77 -24.66 -13.66 -8.83
N THR A 78 -25.79 -12.98 -8.86
CA THR A 78 -26.58 -12.69 -7.66
C THR A 78 -27.77 -13.63 -7.60
N THR A 79 -27.80 -14.51 -6.60
CA THR A 79 -28.95 -15.35 -6.26
C THR A 79 -29.55 -14.86 -4.93
N GLY A 80 -30.85 -15.07 -4.72
CA GLY A 80 -31.51 -14.72 -3.46
C GLY A 80 -32.00 -13.27 -3.33
N GLN A 81 -32.30 -12.87 -2.09
CA GLN A 81 -32.99 -11.62 -1.78
C GLN A 81 -32.06 -10.41 -1.79
N LEU A 82 -32.55 -9.28 -2.32
CA LEU A 82 -31.87 -7.98 -2.29
C LEU A 82 -31.63 -7.56 -0.83
N VAL A 83 -30.37 -7.46 -0.42
CA VAL A 83 -30.04 -6.99 0.94
C VAL A 83 -29.65 -5.52 0.90
N PHE A 84 -30.45 -4.72 1.61
CA PHE A 84 -30.17 -3.31 1.87
C PHE A 84 -29.81 -3.12 3.35
N SER A 85 -28.67 -2.51 3.60
CA SER A 85 -28.27 -2.08 4.93
C SER A 85 -28.29 -0.56 5.05
N ARG A 86 -28.79 -0.06 6.18
CA ARG A 86 -28.81 1.37 6.46
C ARG A 86 -27.38 1.86 6.73
N PRO A 87 -26.99 3.06 6.26
CA PRO A 87 -25.70 3.65 6.61
C PRO A 87 -25.50 3.73 8.12
N ARG A 88 -24.31 3.38 8.59
CA ARG A 88 -23.94 3.45 10.00
C ARG A 88 -23.63 4.90 10.38
N ARG A 89 -24.03 5.32 11.58
CA ARG A 89 -23.71 6.65 12.09
C ARG A 89 -22.20 6.73 12.37
N LEU A 90 -21.57 7.80 11.91
CA LEU A 90 -20.17 8.12 12.16
C LEU A 90 -20.08 9.53 12.75
N SER A 91 -19.05 9.79 13.56
CA SER A 91 -18.78 11.15 14.03
C SER A 91 -18.35 12.04 12.87
N PHE A 92 -18.52 13.36 13.01
CA PHE A 92 -18.14 14.31 11.96
C PHE A 92 -16.67 14.19 11.55
N GLU A 93 -15.78 13.98 12.52
CA GLU A 93 -14.35 13.76 12.30
C GLU A 93 -14.10 12.51 11.44
N LEU A 94 -14.74 11.39 11.77
CA LEU A 94 -14.57 10.13 11.03
C LEU A 94 -15.23 10.14 9.65
N LEU A 95 -16.25 10.97 9.42
CA LEU A 95 -16.94 11.11 8.13
C LEU A 95 -16.09 11.77 7.05
N LYS A 96 -15.15 12.65 7.43
CA LYS A 96 -14.27 13.35 6.48
C LYS A 96 -13.39 12.38 5.69
N ILE A 97 -12.92 11.33 6.36
CA ILE A 97 -12.00 10.32 5.81
C ILE A 97 -12.62 9.55 4.63
N PRO A 98 -13.74 8.83 4.79
CA PRO A 98 -14.34 8.12 3.66
C PRO A 98 -14.86 9.07 2.59
N ARG A 99 -15.31 10.28 2.96
CA ARG A 99 -15.75 11.27 1.97
C ARG A 99 -14.62 11.65 1.01
N GLN A 100 -13.46 12.00 1.55
CA GLN A 100 -12.28 12.33 0.74
C GLN A 100 -11.83 11.13 -0.11
N GLU A 101 -11.88 9.92 0.46
CA GLU A 101 -11.57 8.68 -0.28
C GLU A 101 -12.52 8.47 -1.46
N PHE A 102 -13.84 8.60 -1.27
CA PHE A 102 -14.81 8.46 -2.37
C PHE A 102 -14.65 9.55 -3.42
N GLU A 103 -14.40 10.81 -3.02
CA GLU A 103 -14.14 11.91 -3.96
C GLU A 103 -12.90 11.60 -4.82
N PHE A 104 -11.83 11.09 -4.22
CA PHE A 104 -10.66 10.61 -4.94
C PHE A 104 -10.98 9.46 -5.89
N LEU A 105 -11.63 8.39 -5.42
CA LEU A 105 -11.98 7.23 -6.24
C LEU A 105 -12.93 7.58 -7.40
N MET A 106 -13.86 8.52 -7.19
CA MET A 106 -14.72 9.05 -8.26
C MET A 106 -13.89 9.83 -9.29
N SER A 107 -12.93 10.65 -8.87
CA SER A 107 -12.04 11.39 -9.77
C SER A 107 -11.18 10.46 -10.64
N GLN A 108 -10.83 9.28 -10.10
CA GLN A 108 -10.08 8.24 -10.82
C GLN A 108 -10.99 7.35 -11.69
N GLY A 109 -12.31 7.50 -11.63
CA GLY A 109 -13.26 6.68 -12.37
C GLY A 109 -13.41 5.24 -11.86
N ILE A 110 -12.92 4.94 -10.65
CA ILE A 110 -12.99 3.60 -10.04
C ILE A 110 -14.40 3.30 -9.52
N VAL A 111 -15.07 4.32 -8.95
CA VAL A 111 -16.44 4.22 -8.42
C VAL A 111 -17.35 5.26 -9.07
N ARG A 112 -18.66 5.00 -9.04
CA ARG A 112 -19.70 5.91 -9.51
C ARG A 112 -20.94 5.84 -8.62
N PRO A 113 -21.75 6.92 -8.54
CA PRO A 113 -23.08 6.84 -7.94
C PRO A 113 -23.93 5.76 -8.59
N SER A 114 -24.65 4.98 -7.78
CA SER A 114 -25.59 3.96 -8.23
C SER A 114 -26.98 4.21 -7.63
N ARG A 115 -28.00 3.62 -8.26
CA ARG A 115 -29.37 3.52 -7.73
C ARG A 115 -29.74 2.04 -7.54
N SER A 116 -28.81 1.25 -7.02
CA SER A 116 -29.03 -0.19 -6.79
C SER A 116 -29.88 -0.43 -5.56
N SER A 117 -30.68 -1.49 -5.60
CA SER A 117 -31.41 -1.97 -4.41
C SER A 117 -30.52 -2.68 -3.38
N TRP A 118 -29.25 -2.93 -3.73
CA TRP A 118 -28.23 -3.49 -2.84
C TRP A 118 -27.41 -2.38 -2.21
N ALA A 119 -27.16 -2.49 -0.89
CA ALA A 119 -26.23 -1.61 -0.19
C ALA A 119 -25.61 -2.29 1.04
N SER A 120 -24.28 -2.28 1.11
CA SER A 120 -23.51 -2.67 2.30
C SER A 120 -23.20 -1.46 3.17
N PRO A 121 -23.24 -1.58 4.50
CA PRO A 121 -22.87 -0.47 5.38
C PRO A 121 -21.34 -0.28 5.36
N LEU A 122 -20.92 0.96 5.54
CA LEU A 122 -19.52 1.32 5.68
C LEU A 122 -19.11 1.36 7.16
N HIS A 123 -17.98 0.76 7.48
CA HIS A 123 -17.32 0.84 8.79
C HIS A 123 -15.96 1.51 8.68
N MET A 124 -15.62 2.26 9.73
CA MET A 124 -14.28 2.79 9.91
C MET A 124 -13.50 1.84 10.80
N VAL A 125 -12.37 1.33 10.29
CA VAL A 125 -11.49 0.40 11.00
C VAL A 125 -10.15 1.09 11.26
N ARG A 126 -9.65 0.99 12.49
CA ARG A 126 -8.33 1.52 12.85
C ARG A 126 -7.24 0.52 12.43
N LYS A 127 -6.25 1.01 11.69
CA LYS A 127 -5.05 0.27 11.31
C LYS A 127 -4.04 0.24 12.48
N PRO A 128 -3.08 -0.70 12.48
CA PRO A 128 -2.00 -0.73 13.49
C PRO A 128 -1.15 0.54 13.54
N ASN A 129 -0.97 1.22 12.41
CA ASN A 129 -0.24 2.50 12.32
C ASN A 129 -1.04 3.70 12.87
N GLY A 130 -2.25 3.48 13.40
CA GLY A 130 -3.11 4.50 13.99
C GLY A 130 -4.06 5.21 13.02
N GLU A 131 -3.88 5.01 11.71
CA GLU A 131 -4.78 5.57 10.68
C GLU A 131 -6.14 4.87 10.66
N TRP A 132 -7.13 5.55 10.09
CA TRP A 132 -8.46 4.98 9.84
C TRP A 132 -8.60 4.58 8.37
N ARG A 133 -9.29 3.47 8.10
CA ARG A 133 -9.68 3.05 6.75
C ARG A 133 -11.16 2.74 6.67
N SER A 134 -11.75 3.05 5.52
CA SER A 134 -13.08 2.62 5.13
C SER A 134 -13.09 1.13 4.78
N SER A 135 -14.00 0.36 5.37
CA SER A 135 -14.26 -1.04 5.05
C SER A 135 -15.75 -1.25 4.87
N PHE A 136 -16.14 -1.93 3.79
CA PHE A 136 -17.53 -2.35 3.61
C PHE A 136 -17.78 -3.69 4.29
N GLU A 137 -18.96 -3.84 4.88
CA GLU A 137 -19.41 -5.12 5.43
C GLU A 137 -20.11 -5.91 4.32
N CYS A 138 -19.47 -6.99 3.87
CA CYS A 138 -20.00 -7.88 2.84
C CYS A 138 -20.41 -9.22 3.48
N ASN A 139 -21.59 -9.24 4.12
CA ASN A 139 -22.19 -10.47 4.65
C ASN A 139 -23.28 -10.95 3.69
N TYR A 140 -22.88 -11.54 2.56
CA TYR A 140 -23.80 -12.21 1.65
C TYR A 140 -23.59 -13.71 1.81
N HIS A 141 -24.56 -14.39 2.44
CA HIS A 141 -24.61 -15.85 2.38
C HIS A 141 -25.23 -16.22 1.04
N SER A 142 -24.45 -16.88 0.19
CA SER A 142 -24.89 -17.51 -1.06
C SER A 142 -25.60 -18.83 -0.78
#